data_AF-A0AAU7QGB5-F1
#
_entry.id   AF-A0AAU7QGB5-F1
#
_cell.length_a   1.000
_cell.length_b   1.000
_cell.length_c   1.000
_cell.angle_alpha   90.00
_cell.angle_beta   90.00
_cell.angle_gamma   90.00
#
_symmetry.space_group_name_H-M   'P 1'
#
loop_
_entity.id
_entity.type
_entity.pdbx_description
1 polymer ?
#
loop_
_entity_poly.entity_id
_entity_poly.type
_entity_poly.pdbx_seq_one_letter_code
_entity_poly.pdbx_strand_id
1 'polypeptide(L)'
;MWKRISSGDRSRPTACSTTKASRSQVIRFLASWGKLGRDNLFLLAQLDDTQEVDAFVDPPDNRLLSMLQRDILELEDHSVAGMSAETLANSRSKRPLAADDKTFSLHVCHSPQREVEVLHDQLLDMMSADAELSPRDIIVMVADIDRYTPAIQAVFGNIGTGRQLPFAISDRRARQVHPALPAFLSLLELPRSRFAAEQVLALLEVPALASRFSIDEDDRKLLRQWVDESGIRWGLDDENIRELKLPATGQHTWQFGLTRMLLGYAMDSRGGDWRGILPYDESSGLIAELVGHLAELLAQLRRWRDILARPRMLEDWLPCCRALMTDFFSARR
;
A
#
# COMPACT_ATOMS: atom_id res chain seq x y z
N MET A 1 24.04 -22.39 -19.11
CA MET A 1 23.84 -22.74 -20.54
C MET A 1 24.64 -21.76 -21.36
N TRP A 2 25.46 -20.97 -20.69
CA TRP A 2 25.76 -19.60 -21.06
C TRP A 2 27.27 -19.49 -21.31
N LYS A 3 28.13 -20.14 -20.50
CA LYS A 3 29.57 -20.32 -20.80
C LYS A 3 29.89 -21.42 -21.83
N ARG A 4 28.99 -22.41 -21.99
CA ARG A 4 29.18 -23.60 -22.87
C ARG A 4 28.43 -23.53 -24.21
N ILE A 5 27.50 -22.59 -24.40
CA ILE A 5 26.89 -22.35 -25.72
C ILE A 5 27.81 -21.50 -26.60
N SER A 6 28.56 -20.54 -26.02
CA SER A 6 29.52 -19.71 -26.77
C SER A 6 30.70 -20.51 -27.34
N SER A 7 31.01 -21.68 -26.76
CA SER A 7 32.09 -22.57 -27.21
C SER A 7 31.69 -23.59 -28.30
N GLY A 8 30.44 -23.55 -28.80
CA GLY A 8 29.90 -24.53 -29.76
C GLY A 8 30.04 -24.10 -31.23
N ASP A 9 30.84 -24.85 -32.00
CA ASP A 9 31.11 -24.73 -33.44
C ASP A 9 29.86 -24.44 -34.31
N ARG A 10 29.96 -23.38 -35.13
CA ARG A 10 28.93 -22.91 -36.08
C ARG A 10 28.86 -23.77 -37.33
N SER A 11 28.52 -25.05 -37.21
CA SER A 11 28.08 -25.86 -38.37
C SER A 11 26.55 -25.96 -38.40
N ARG A 12 25.95 -25.38 -39.45
CA ARG A 12 24.51 -25.33 -39.73
C ARG A 12 23.86 -26.72 -39.63
N PRO A 13 22.72 -26.90 -38.94
CA PRO A 13 21.94 -28.12 -39.08
C PRO A 13 20.89 -27.94 -40.18
N THR A 14 21.06 -28.70 -41.27
CA THR A 14 20.00 -29.09 -42.20
C THR A 14 18.97 -29.97 -41.50
N ALA A 15 17.75 -29.97 -42.06
CA ALA A 15 16.53 -30.52 -41.49
C ALA A 15 16.60 -31.96 -40.92
N CYS A 16 15.84 -32.14 -39.84
CA CYS A 16 15.15 -33.35 -39.39
C CYS A 16 15.91 -34.69 -39.49
N SER A 17 16.56 -35.09 -38.39
CA SER A 17 16.65 -36.51 -38.04
C SER A 17 16.62 -36.69 -36.51
N THR A 18 15.74 -37.59 -36.09
CA THR A 18 15.60 -38.13 -34.74
C THR A 18 16.95 -38.64 -34.20
N THR A 19 17.52 -37.94 -33.23
CA THR A 19 18.56 -38.51 -32.36
C THR A 19 18.30 -38.16 -30.91
N LYS A 20 17.83 -39.15 -30.14
CA LYS A 20 17.74 -39.14 -28.67
C LYS A 20 19.16 -39.24 -28.09
N ALA A 21 19.78 -38.14 -27.72
CA ALA A 21 20.88 -38.00 -26.75
C ALA A 21 21.27 -36.50 -26.72
N SER A 22 21.35 -35.75 -25.62
CA SER A 22 21.48 -36.03 -24.21
C SER A 22 20.58 -35.03 -23.45
N ARG A 23 19.87 -35.47 -22.42
CA ARG A 23 19.31 -34.54 -21.41
C ARG A 23 20.49 -34.01 -20.63
N SER A 24 21.10 -32.94 -21.13
CA SER A 24 22.13 -32.19 -20.41
C SER A 24 21.55 -31.78 -19.05
N GLN A 25 22.31 -32.09 -17.99
CA GLN A 25 22.01 -31.81 -16.59
C GLN A 25 21.92 -30.29 -16.40
N VAL A 26 20.80 -29.70 -16.78
CA VAL A 26 20.49 -28.32 -16.42
C VAL A 26 20.07 -28.36 -14.96
N ILE A 27 20.73 -27.55 -14.13
CA ILE A 27 20.36 -27.34 -12.73
C ILE A 27 18.85 -27.16 -12.62
N ARG A 28 18.24 -27.93 -11.71
CA ARG A 28 16.78 -27.96 -11.54
C ARG A 28 16.18 -26.58 -11.30
N PHE A 29 16.90 -25.70 -10.59
CA PHE A 29 16.48 -24.30 -10.35
C PHE A 29 16.41 -23.47 -11.62
N LEU A 30 17.47 -23.45 -12.44
CA LEU A 30 17.47 -22.69 -13.69
C LEU A 30 16.44 -23.27 -14.69
N ALA A 31 16.25 -24.60 -14.68
CA ALA A 31 15.23 -25.26 -15.50
C ALA A 31 13.80 -24.84 -15.11
N SER A 32 13.51 -24.64 -13.81
CA SER A 32 12.18 -24.25 -13.35
C SER A 32 11.92 -22.75 -13.39
N TRP A 33 12.89 -21.93 -13.00
CA TRP A 33 12.73 -20.48 -12.81
C TRP A 33 13.25 -19.65 -13.99
N GLY A 34 14.12 -20.20 -14.84
CA GLY A 34 14.77 -19.49 -15.95
C GLY A 34 13.99 -19.40 -17.26
N LYS A 35 12.67 -19.69 -17.28
CA LYS A 35 11.87 -19.76 -18.51
C LYS A 35 11.93 -18.47 -19.33
N LEU A 36 11.68 -17.33 -18.69
CA LEU A 36 11.69 -16.02 -19.36
C LEU A 36 13.08 -15.68 -19.92
N GLY A 37 14.14 -15.93 -19.14
CA GLY A 37 15.52 -15.68 -19.58
C GLY A 37 15.93 -16.56 -20.76
N ARG A 38 15.51 -17.84 -20.76
CA ARG A 38 15.76 -18.77 -21.87
C ARG A 38 15.09 -18.30 -23.15
N ASP A 39 13.83 -17.89 -23.07
CA ASP A 39 13.07 -17.47 -24.26
C ASP A 39 13.67 -16.16 -24.83
N ASN A 40 14.06 -15.21 -23.97
CA ASN A 40 14.76 -13.99 -24.39
C ASN A 40 16.11 -14.29 -25.07
N LEU A 41 16.95 -15.11 -24.45
CA LEU A 41 18.20 -15.54 -25.06
C LEU A 41 18.03 -16.22 -26.40
N PHE A 42 17.01 -17.08 -26.51
CA PHE A 42 16.74 -17.79 -27.76
C PHE A 42 16.39 -16.82 -28.88
N LEU A 43 15.69 -15.72 -28.58
CA LEU A 43 15.42 -14.64 -29.53
C LEU A 43 16.69 -13.86 -29.88
N LEU A 44 17.53 -13.53 -28.89
CA LEU A 44 18.80 -12.84 -29.13
C LEU A 44 19.74 -13.65 -30.03
N ALA A 45 19.83 -14.96 -29.81
CA ALA A 45 20.65 -15.86 -30.62
C ALA A 45 20.17 -16.04 -32.07
N GLN A 46 18.95 -15.60 -32.40
CA GLN A 46 18.41 -15.60 -33.77
C GLN A 46 18.69 -14.31 -34.53
N LEU A 47 19.23 -13.29 -33.88
CA LEU A 47 19.56 -12.02 -34.53
C LEU A 47 20.85 -12.18 -35.33
N ASP A 48 20.75 -12.02 -36.65
CA ASP A 48 21.90 -11.89 -37.53
C ASP A 48 22.66 -10.58 -37.22
N ASP A 49 23.97 -10.54 -37.50
CA ASP A 49 24.87 -9.39 -37.29
C ASP A 49 25.06 -8.91 -35.82
N THR A 50 24.84 -9.78 -34.84
CA THR A 50 25.18 -9.52 -33.44
C THR A 50 26.59 -10.04 -33.09
N GLN A 51 27.38 -9.20 -32.39
CA GLN A 51 28.63 -9.62 -31.77
C GLN A 51 28.38 -9.95 -30.30
N GLU A 52 28.32 -11.25 -30.00
CA GLU A 52 28.26 -11.73 -28.61
C GLU A 52 29.65 -11.61 -27.96
N VAL A 53 29.69 -11.08 -26.75
CA VAL A 53 30.90 -10.97 -25.93
C VAL A 53 30.66 -11.65 -24.60
N ASP A 54 31.50 -12.64 -24.29
CA ASP A 54 31.47 -13.33 -23.00
C ASP A 54 32.15 -12.48 -21.93
N ALA A 55 31.34 -11.91 -21.03
CA ALA A 55 31.79 -11.08 -19.91
C ALA A 55 31.38 -11.68 -18.55
N PHE A 56 31.54 -12.99 -18.40
CA PHE A 56 31.20 -13.71 -17.16
C PHE A 56 32.33 -13.57 -16.13
N VAL A 57 31.95 -13.37 -14.86
CA VAL A 57 32.87 -13.29 -13.72
C VAL A 57 32.61 -14.47 -12.79
N ASP A 58 33.67 -15.17 -12.39
CA ASP A 58 33.55 -16.30 -11.48
C ASP A 58 33.32 -15.80 -10.03
N PRO A 59 32.43 -16.46 -9.25
CA PRO A 59 32.22 -16.11 -7.85
C PRO A 59 33.50 -16.25 -7.01
N PRO A 60 33.76 -15.33 -6.07
CA PRO A 60 35.08 -15.17 -5.47
C PRO A 60 35.45 -16.21 -4.40
N ASP A 61 34.47 -16.84 -3.75
CA ASP A 61 34.71 -17.75 -2.63
C ASP A 61 34.01 -19.12 -2.79
N ASN A 62 34.23 -19.99 -1.79
CA ASN A 62 33.61 -21.32 -1.71
C ASN A 62 32.61 -21.38 -0.54
N ARG A 63 31.85 -20.30 -0.28
CA ARG A 63 30.71 -20.32 0.64
C ARG A 63 29.45 -20.82 -0.06
N LEU A 64 28.42 -21.17 0.69
CA LEU A 64 27.18 -21.76 0.20
C LEU A 64 26.53 -20.92 -0.91
N LEU A 65 26.42 -19.60 -0.72
CA LEU A 65 25.87 -18.72 -1.76
C LEU A 65 26.70 -18.75 -3.05
N SER A 66 28.02 -18.59 -2.95
CA SER A 66 28.91 -18.61 -4.12
C SER A 66 28.98 -19.97 -4.79
N MET A 67 28.87 -21.06 -4.03
CA MET A 67 28.76 -22.41 -4.57
C MET A 67 27.50 -22.56 -5.42
N LEU A 68 26.35 -22.09 -4.94
CA LEU A 68 25.09 -22.10 -5.69
C LEU A 68 25.15 -21.19 -6.92
N GLN A 69 25.75 -20.01 -6.81
CA GLN A 69 25.94 -19.09 -7.93
C GLN A 69 26.87 -19.69 -9.00
N ARG A 70 27.96 -20.35 -8.59
CA ARG A 70 28.88 -21.04 -9.48
C ARG A 70 28.21 -22.20 -10.20
N ASP A 71 27.38 -22.98 -9.49
CA ASP A 71 26.56 -24.01 -10.13
C ASP A 71 25.74 -23.37 -11.26
N ILE A 72 24.96 -22.32 -10.97
CA ILE A 72 24.11 -21.64 -11.96
C ILE A 72 24.92 -21.15 -13.17
N LEU A 73 26.10 -20.57 -12.92
CA LEU A 73 27.01 -20.06 -13.94
C LEU A 73 27.52 -21.19 -14.86
N GLU A 74 28.04 -22.27 -14.28
CA GLU A 74 28.69 -23.38 -14.99
C GLU A 74 27.70 -24.45 -15.48
N LEU A 75 26.44 -24.41 -15.03
CA LEU A 75 25.40 -25.44 -15.21
C LEU A 75 25.70 -26.80 -14.58
N GLU A 76 26.36 -26.83 -13.46
CA GLU A 76 26.67 -28.11 -12.83
C GLU A 76 25.61 -28.48 -11.80
N ASP A 77 24.98 -29.65 -11.98
CA ASP A 77 24.10 -30.23 -10.98
C ASP A 77 24.90 -31.16 -10.06
N HIS A 78 25.16 -30.72 -8.84
CA HIS A 78 25.83 -31.49 -7.80
C HIS A 78 24.83 -32.15 -6.83
N SER A 79 23.55 -32.25 -7.20
CA SER A 79 22.56 -32.93 -6.36
C SER A 79 22.79 -34.44 -6.32
N VAL A 80 22.83 -35.00 -5.11
CA VAL A 80 23.02 -36.44 -4.89
C VAL A 80 21.65 -37.07 -4.56
N ALA A 81 21.03 -37.71 -5.55
CA ALA A 81 19.69 -38.31 -5.43
C ALA A 81 19.65 -39.69 -4.71
N GLY A 82 20.80 -40.21 -4.26
CA GLY A 82 20.86 -41.45 -3.47
C GLY A 82 20.39 -42.71 -4.22
N MET A 83 20.61 -42.78 -5.53
CA MET A 83 20.09 -43.85 -6.39
C MET A 83 20.93 -45.15 -6.38
N SER A 84 22.08 -45.15 -5.70
CA SER A 84 22.95 -46.33 -5.55
C SER A 84 23.22 -46.64 -4.08
N ALA A 85 23.47 -47.91 -3.75
CA ALA A 85 23.83 -48.31 -2.38
C ALA A 85 25.07 -47.55 -1.85
N GLU A 86 26.04 -47.26 -2.72
CA GLU A 86 27.25 -46.48 -2.36
C GLU A 86 26.93 -45.02 -2.03
N THR A 87 26.05 -44.36 -2.78
CA THR A 87 25.64 -42.97 -2.53
C THR A 87 24.72 -42.84 -1.31
N LEU A 88 24.03 -43.92 -0.93
CA LEU A 88 23.21 -43.98 0.27
C LEU A 88 24.05 -44.27 1.53
N ALA A 89 25.15 -45.03 1.39
CA ALA A 89 25.98 -45.47 2.51
C ALA A 89 26.78 -44.33 3.16
N ASN A 90 27.12 -43.27 2.42
CA ASN A 90 27.85 -42.13 2.98
C ASN A 90 27.54 -40.81 2.24
N SER A 91 27.81 -39.68 2.90
CA SER A 91 27.60 -38.34 2.36
C SER A 91 28.88 -37.68 1.82
N ARG A 92 29.96 -38.44 1.55
CA ARG A 92 31.27 -37.88 1.16
C ARG A 92 31.27 -37.24 -0.23
N SER A 93 30.32 -37.62 -1.07
CA SER A 93 30.12 -37.03 -2.40
C SER A 93 29.47 -35.65 -2.36
N LYS A 94 28.91 -35.25 -1.21
CA LYS A 94 28.34 -33.91 -1.02
C LYS A 94 29.43 -32.90 -0.71
N ARG A 95 29.22 -31.66 -1.11
CA ARG A 95 30.12 -30.55 -0.77
C ARG A 95 30.10 -30.28 0.74
N PRO A 96 31.27 -30.12 1.38
CA PRO A 96 31.33 -29.75 2.79
C PRO A 96 30.82 -28.32 2.97
N LEU A 97 30.03 -28.09 4.03
CA LEU A 97 29.58 -26.77 4.44
C LEU A 97 30.37 -26.34 5.67
N ALA A 98 30.82 -25.08 5.68
CA ALA A 98 31.42 -24.49 6.87
C ALA A 98 30.32 -24.19 7.90
N ALA A 99 30.55 -24.54 9.16
CA ALA A 99 29.53 -24.42 10.22
C ALA A 99 29.19 -22.95 10.57
N ASP A 100 30.09 -22.03 10.24
CA ASP A 100 29.97 -20.59 10.44
C ASP A 100 29.51 -19.84 9.18
N ASP A 101 29.16 -20.55 8.11
CA ASP A 101 28.69 -19.94 6.88
C ASP A 101 27.26 -19.41 7.02
N LYS A 102 27.14 -18.07 6.98
CA LYS A 102 25.87 -17.34 7.06
C LYS A 102 25.45 -16.68 5.74
N THR A 103 26.13 -16.99 4.63
CA THR A 103 25.85 -16.35 3.31
C THR A 103 24.46 -16.67 2.77
N PHE A 104 23.87 -17.79 3.20
CA PHE A 104 22.48 -18.13 2.96
C PHE A 104 21.87 -18.66 4.25
N SER A 105 20.81 -18.00 4.72
CA SER A 105 20.12 -18.37 5.96
C SER A 105 18.62 -18.43 5.76
N LEU A 106 17.95 -19.29 6.53
CA LEU A 106 16.51 -19.46 6.52
C LEU A 106 15.98 -19.15 7.93
N HIS A 107 15.02 -18.25 8.00
CA HIS A 107 14.41 -17.80 9.25
C HIS A 107 12.92 -18.13 9.24
N VAL A 108 12.45 -18.83 10.27
CA VAL A 108 11.03 -19.16 10.44
C VAL A 108 10.48 -18.35 11.59
N CYS A 109 9.51 -17.49 11.29
CA CYS A 109 8.91 -16.55 12.24
C CYS A 109 7.40 -16.76 12.35
N HIS A 110 6.81 -16.34 13.47
CA HIS A 110 5.41 -16.58 13.80
C HIS A 110 4.47 -15.44 13.34
N SER A 111 5.01 -14.28 13.01
CA SER A 111 4.25 -13.12 12.54
C SER A 111 5.15 -12.16 11.74
N PRO A 112 4.56 -11.29 10.88
CA PRO A 112 5.32 -10.24 10.18
C PRO A 112 6.08 -9.32 11.14
N GLN A 113 5.51 -9.01 12.30
CA GLN A 113 6.17 -8.22 13.34
C GLN A 113 7.47 -8.90 13.79
N ARG A 114 7.39 -10.18 14.16
CA ARG A 114 8.54 -10.94 14.64
C ARG A 114 9.58 -11.17 13.54
N GLU A 115 9.13 -11.36 12.30
CA GLU A 115 10.00 -11.51 11.14
C GLU A 115 10.84 -10.25 10.90
N VAL A 116 10.24 -9.07 11.00
CA VAL A 116 10.94 -7.78 10.85
C VAL A 116 11.89 -7.52 12.03
N GLU A 117 11.52 -7.90 13.26
CA GLU A 117 12.42 -7.84 14.42
C GLU A 117 13.67 -8.71 14.22
N VAL A 118 13.47 -9.97 13.83
CA VAL A 118 14.58 -10.89 13.56
C VAL A 118 15.45 -10.37 12.42
N LEU A 119 14.84 -9.84 11.35
CA LEU A 119 15.57 -9.19 10.26
C LEU A 119 16.41 -8.02 10.76
N HIS A 120 15.85 -7.14 11.59
CA HIS A 120 16.57 -5.98 12.14
C HIS A 120 17.78 -6.41 12.97
N ASP A 121 17.63 -7.40 13.84
CA ASP A 121 18.74 -7.95 14.62
C ASP A 121 19.82 -8.58 13.70
N GLN A 122 19.42 -9.34 12.67
CA GLN A 122 20.37 -9.91 11.71
C GLN A 122 21.13 -8.85 10.91
N LEU A 123 20.47 -7.77 10.52
CA LEU A 123 21.11 -6.65 9.80
C LEU A 123 22.14 -5.94 10.68
N LEU A 124 21.81 -5.72 11.96
CA LEU A 124 22.76 -5.16 12.92
C LEU A 124 23.97 -6.08 13.13
N ASP A 125 23.73 -7.38 13.29
CA ASP A 125 24.81 -8.37 13.45
C ASP A 125 25.74 -8.36 12.24
N MET A 126 25.19 -8.36 11.01
CA MET A 126 25.99 -8.31 9.77
C MET A 126 26.80 -7.02 9.67
N MET A 127 26.19 -5.87 9.93
CA MET A 127 26.89 -4.57 9.87
C MET A 127 27.90 -4.38 11.01
N SER A 128 27.73 -5.08 12.14
CA SER A 128 28.73 -5.09 13.22
C SER A 128 29.94 -5.97 12.89
N ALA A 129 29.73 -7.02 12.08
CA ALA A 129 30.77 -7.94 11.67
C ALA A 129 31.60 -7.43 10.48
N ASP A 130 30.99 -6.63 9.61
CA ASP A 130 31.63 -6.06 8.42
C ASP A 130 31.41 -4.54 8.35
N ALA A 131 32.51 -3.79 8.51
CA ALA A 131 32.48 -2.33 8.50
C ALA A 131 32.35 -1.71 7.09
N GLU A 132 32.57 -2.49 6.02
CA GLU A 132 32.41 -2.02 4.64
C GLU A 132 30.94 -2.07 4.19
N LEU A 133 30.10 -2.85 4.88
CA LEU A 133 28.70 -3.03 4.54
C LEU A 133 27.89 -1.77 4.89
N SER A 134 27.42 -1.06 3.88
CA SER A 134 26.54 0.10 4.06
C SER A 134 25.06 -0.31 3.95
N PRO A 135 24.12 0.43 4.59
CA PRO A 135 22.69 0.18 4.42
C PRO A 135 22.20 0.25 2.97
N ARG A 136 22.96 0.90 2.07
CA ARG A 136 22.62 1.04 0.64
C ARG A 136 22.89 -0.24 -0.14
N ASP A 137 23.72 -1.13 0.39
CA ASP A 137 24.06 -2.41 -0.22
C ASP A 137 23.01 -3.50 0.11
N ILE A 138 22.00 -3.15 0.91
CA ILE A 138 21.00 -4.07 1.44
C ILE A 138 19.65 -3.80 0.78
N ILE A 139 19.05 -4.86 0.23
CA ILE A 139 17.69 -4.84 -0.30
C ILE A 139 16.83 -5.87 0.44
N VAL A 140 15.64 -5.42 0.87
CA VAL A 140 14.63 -6.28 1.50
C VAL A 140 13.42 -6.31 0.57
N MET A 141 13.03 -7.52 0.14
CA MET A 141 11.91 -7.72 -0.77
C MET A 141 10.81 -8.53 -0.08
N VAL A 142 9.57 -8.10 -0.25
CA VAL A 142 8.37 -8.78 0.25
C VAL A 142 7.32 -8.86 -0.85
N ALA A 143 6.44 -9.86 -0.78
CA ALA A 143 5.37 -10.03 -1.77
C ALA A 143 4.29 -8.93 -1.70
N ASP A 144 4.01 -8.44 -0.50
CA ASP A 144 3.04 -7.37 -0.25
C ASP A 144 3.62 -6.38 0.78
N ILE A 145 4.09 -5.23 0.29
CA ILE A 145 4.72 -4.20 1.13
C ILE A 145 3.71 -3.48 2.03
N ASP A 146 2.44 -3.43 1.64
CA ASP A 146 1.41 -2.75 2.41
C ASP A 146 1.15 -3.52 3.72
N ARG A 147 1.18 -4.87 3.66
CA ARG A 147 1.06 -5.74 4.84
C ARG A 147 2.22 -5.59 5.84
N TYR A 148 3.44 -5.39 5.35
CA TYR A 148 4.64 -5.30 6.21
C TYR A 148 4.95 -3.88 6.70
N THR A 149 4.44 -2.86 6.02
CA THR A 149 4.70 -1.44 6.32
C THR A 149 4.55 -1.09 7.80
N PRO A 150 3.45 -1.45 8.50
CA PRO A 150 3.29 -1.11 9.92
C PRO A 150 4.37 -1.75 10.80
N ALA A 151 4.73 -3.00 10.53
CA ALA A 151 5.77 -3.73 11.27
C ALA A 151 7.15 -3.09 11.05
N ILE A 152 7.49 -2.76 9.80
CA ILE A 152 8.75 -2.09 9.46
C ILE A 152 8.85 -0.73 10.19
N GLN A 153 7.78 0.08 10.15
CA GLN A 153 7.76 1.36 10.84
C GLN A 153 7.87 1.22 12.36
N ALA A 154 7.22 0.22 12.96
CA ALA A 154 7.28 -0.02 14.40
C ALA A 154 8.69 -0.44 14.86
N VAL A 155 9.36 -1.33 14.11
CA VAL A 155 10.68 -1.86 14.48
C VAL A 155 11.80 -0.87 14.15
N PHE A 156 11.84 -0.35 12.92
CA PHE A 156 12.91 0.54 12.46
C PHE A 156 12.69 2.01 12.86
N GLY A 157 11.46 2.41 13.19
CA GLY A 157 11.13 3.77 13.62
C GLY A 157 11.44 4.06 15.08
N ASN A 158 11.94 3.08 15.85
CA ASN A 158 12.25 3.27 17.26
C ASN A 158 13.62 3.96 17.43
N ILE A 159 13.61 5.29 17.62
CA ILE A 159 14.81 6.16 17.66
C ILE A 159 15.55 6.08 19.02
N GLY A 160 14.95 5.49 20.06
CA GLY A 160 15.44 5.61 21.44
C GLY A 160 16.61 4.72 21.87
N THR A 161 17.02 3.71 21.10
CA THR A 161 17.88 2.62 21.60
C THR A 161 19.31 2.58 21.05
N GLY A 162 19.74 3.60 20.29
CA GLY A 162 21.10 3.62 19.69
C GLY A 162 21.34 2.56 18.60
N ARG A 163 20.29 1.82 18.22
CA ARG A 163 20.29 0.74 17.20
C ARG A 163 19.55 1.17 15.93
N GLN A 164 19.80 2.39 15.47
CA GLN A 164 19.05 2.95 14.35
C GLN A 164 19.69 2.56 13.02
N LEU A 165 18.89 1.92 12.15
CA LEU A 165 19.24 1.67 10.76
C LEU A 165 18.36 2.54 9.86
N PRO A 166 18.94 3.37 8.97
CA PRO A 166 18.15 4.15 8.03
C PRO A 166 17.49 3.21 7.02
N PHE A 167 16.22 3.46 6.72
CA PHE A 167 15.46 2.67 5.76
C PHE A 167 14.54 3.57 4.92
N ALA A 168 14.21 3.10 3.73
CA ALA A 168 13.21 3.69 2.86
C ALA A 168 12.30 2.58 2.32
N ILE A 169 10.99 2.83 2.28
CA ILE A 169 10.03 1.87 1.75
C ILE A 169 9.57 2.35 0.37
N SER A 170 9.88 1.56 -0.64
CA SER A 170 9.46 1.76 -2.03
C SER A 170 8.16 0.99 -2.32
N ASP A 171 7.55 1.25 -3.48
CA ASP A 171 6.40 0.51 -4.02
C ASP A 171 5.08 0.54 -3.23
N ARG A 172 4.91 1.53 -2.33
CA ARG A 172 3.62 1.75 -1.66
C ARG A 172 2.56 2.25 -2.62
N ARG A 173 1.34 1.73 -2.49
CA ARG A 173 0.19 2.24 -3.24
C ARG A 173 -0.13 3.67 -2.81
N ALA A 174 -0.28 4.59 -3.77
CA ALA A 174 -0.60 6.00 -3.51
C ALA A 174 -1.82 6.23 -2.60
N ARG A 175 -2.80 5.31 -2.63
CA ARG A 175 -4.02 5.35 -1.78
C ARG A 175 -3.73 5.23 -0.28
N GLN A 176 -2.64 4.57 0.12
CA GLN A 176 -2.28 4.41 1.52
C GLN A 176 -1.32 5.50 2.03
N VAL A 177 -0.67 6.22 1.12
CA VAL A 177 0.30 7.27 1.47
C VAL A 177 -0.39 8.63 1.71
N HIS A 178 -1.50 8.91 1.01
CA HIS A 178 -2.17 10.21 1.08
C HIS A 178 -3.60 10.11 1.64
N PRO A 179 -3.85 10.54 2.90
CA PRO A 179 -5.18 10.54 3.54
C PRO A 179 -6.26 11.29 2.76
N ALA A 180 -5.87 12.27 1.94
CA ALA A 180 -6.80 13.01 1.07
C ALA A 180 -7.42 12.13 -0.03
N LEU A 181 -6.74 11.07 -0.48
CA LEU A 181 -7.25 10.25 -1.60
C LEU A 181 -8.48 9.41 -1.21
N PRO A 182 -8.50 8.68 -0.08
CA PRO A 182 -9.72 8.03 0.41
C PRO A 182 -10.88 9.01 0.63
N ALA A 183 -10.63 10.19 1.20
CA ALA A 183 -11.68 11.20 1.38
C ALA A 183 -12.21 11.72 0.03
N PHE A 184 -11.33 12.00 -0.94
CA PHE A 184 -11.74 12.40 -2.28
C PHE A 184 -12.61 11.33 -2.96
N LEU A 185 -12.24 10.04 -2.85
CA LEU A 185 -13.07 8.94 -3.37
C LEU A 185 -14.43 8.87 -2.66
N SER A 186 -14.47 9.06 -1.33
CA SER A 186 -15.74 9.14 -0.59
C SER A 186 -16.62 10.31 -1.04
N LEU A 187 -16.03 11.45 -1.45
CA LEU A 187 -16.77 12.59 -1.99
C LEU A 187 -17.35 12.31 -3.39
N LEU A 188 -16.72 11.46 -4.19
CA LEU A 188 -17.30 11.03 -5.47
C LEU A 188 -18.53 10.13 -5.29
N GLU A 189 -18.69 9.51 -4.11
CA GLU A 189 -19.80 8.63 -3.77
C GLU A 189 -20.99 9.36 -3.13
N LEU A 190 -20.95 10.70 -3.00
CA LEU A 190 -22.02 11.51 -2.39
C LEU A 190 -23.44 11.21 -2.92
N PRO A 191 -23.68 11.00 -4.24
CA PRO A 191 -25.02 10.66 -4.74
C PRO A 191 -25.61 9.38 -4.16
N ARG A 192 -24.77 8.45 -3.71
CA ARG A 192 -25.17 7.17 -3.11
C ARG A 192 -25.11 7.18 -1.58
N SER A 193 -24.60 8.26 -1.00
CA SER A 193 -24.43 8.39 0.44
C SER A 193 -25.77 8.60 1.14
N ARG A 194 -25.90 7.99 2.32
CA ARG A 194 -26.99 8.27 3.27
C ARG A 194 -26.63 9.39 4.25
N PHE A 195 -25.43 9.96 4.14
CA PHE A 195 -24.94 11.01 5.02
C PHE A 195 -25.04 10.64 6.50
N ALA A 196 -24.60 9.43 6.86
CA ALA A 196 -24.53 9.03 8.27
C ALA A 196 -23.63 10.00 9.04
N ALA A 197 -23.98 10.28 10.30
CA ALA A 197 -23.24 11.22 11.16
C ALA A 197 -21.73 10.96 11.15
N GLU A 198 -21.33 9.72 11.46
CA GLU A 198 -19.93 9.28 11.48
C GLU A 198 -19.24 9.40 10.12
N GLN A 199 -19.96 9.25 9.00
CA GLN A 199 -19.35 9.35 7.68
C GLN A 199 -18.94 10.80 7.37
N VAL A 200 -19.77 11.78 7.73
CA VAL A 200 -19.43 13.21 7.53
C VAL A 200 -18.36 13.64 8.52
N LEU A 201 -18.44 13.17 9.78
CA LEU A 201 -17.41 13.45 10.78
C LEU A 201 -16.04 12.86 10.38
N ALA A 202 -16.01 11.68 9.75
CA ALA A 202 -14.78 11.08 9.22
C ALA A 202 -14.13 11.93 8.11
N LEU A 203 -14.90 12.70 7.33
CA LEU A 203 -14.33 13.63 6.36
C LEU A 203 -13.51 14.73 7.05
N LEU A 204 -13.96 15.19 8.23
CA LEU A 204 -13.27 16.18 9.05
C LEU A 204 -11.99 15.62 9.70
N GLU A 205 -11.80 14.30 9.75
CA GLU A 205 -10.53 13.73 10.23
C GLU A 205 -9.36 13.96 9.26
N VAL A 206 -9.64 14.35 8.00
CA VAL A 206 -8.62 14.72 7.02
C VAL A 206 -8.24 16.21 7.20
N PRO A 207 -7.01 16.55 7.62
CA PRO A 207 -6.64 17.92 7.95
C PRO A 207 -6.83 18.91 6.81
N ALA A 208 -6.50 18.51 5.58
CA ALA A 208 -6.68 19.37 4.40
C ALA A 208 -8.15 19.71 4.13
N LEU A 209 -9.08 18.84 4.53
CA LEU A 209 -10.51 19.08 4.43
C LEU A 209 -11.00 19.93 5.60
N ALA A 210 -10.64 19.58 6.84
CA ALA A 210 -11.03 20.36 8.01
C ALA A 210 -10.58 21.83 7.92
N SER A 211 -9.33 22.07 7.52
CA SER A 211 -8.79 23.42 7.32
C SER A 211 -9.45 24.18 6.16
N ARG A 212 -10.09 23.50 5.19
CA ARG A 212 -10.86 24.17 4.13
C ARG A 212 -12.08 24.89 4.68
N PHE A 213 -12.66 24.36 5.75
CA PHE A 213 -13.85 24.89 6.40
C PHE A 213 -13.53 25.59 7.73
N SER A 214 -12.25 25.92 7.97
CA SER A 214 -11.80 26.57 9.21
C SER A 214 -12.15 25.79 10.49
N ILE A 215 -12.04 24.46 10.44
CA ILE A 215 -12.32 23.58 11.59
C ILE A 215 -11.00 23.01 12.12
N ASP A 216 -10.67 23.32 13.38
CA ASP A 216 -9.47 22.84 14.06
C ASP A 216 -9.72 21.55 14.86
N GLU A 217 -8.66 20.92 15.39
CA GLU A 217 -8.76 19.64 16.12
C GLU A 217 -9.71 19.67 17.32
N ASP A 218 -9.72 20.77 18.08
CA ASP A 218 -10.60 20.90 19.24
C ASP A 218 -12.06 21.15 18.82
N ASP A 219 -12.28 21.86 17.72
CA ASP A 219 -13.59 22.03 17.11
C ASP A 219 -14.20 20.70 16.69
N ARG A 220 -13.39 19.75 16.19
CA ARG A 220 -13.89 18.42 15.79
C ARG A 220 -14.49 17.64 16.95
N LYS A 221 -13.94 17.80 18.16
CA LYS A 221 -14.48 17.16 19.37
C LYS A 221 -15.83 17.76 19.75
N LEU A 222 -15.94 19.09 19.70
CA LEU A 222 -17.18 19.81 19.97
C LEU A 222 -18.26 19.48 18.94
N LEU A 223 -17.91 19.49 17.65
CA LEU A 223 -18.83 19.10 16.58
C LEU A 223 -19.35 17.68 16.76
N ARG A 224 -18.49 16.72 17.14
CA ARG A 224 -18.91 15.34 17.41
C ARG A 224 -19.92 15.28 18.56
N GLN A 225 -19.69 16.02 19.64
CA GLN A 225 -20.63 16.12 20.76
C GLN A 225 -21.96 16.74 20.31
N TRP A 226 -21.90 17.90 19.65
CA TRP A 226 -23.10 18.62 19.19
C TRP A 226 -23.93 17.82 18.18
N VAL A 227 -23.29 17.09 17.26
CA VAL A 227 -23.97 16.21 16.31
C VAL A 227 -24.76 15.12 17.04
N ASP A 228 -24.19 14.53 18.10
CA ASP A 228 -24.87 13.51 18.90
C ASP A 228 -26.05 14.10 19.71
N GLU A 229 -25.82 15.21 20.44
CA GLU A 229 -26.81 15.82 21.33
C GLU A 229 -27.94 16.56 20.59
N SER A 230 -27.64 17.15 19.44
CA SER A 230 -28.66 17.74 18.54
C SER A 230 -29.54 16.68 17.87
N GLY A 231 -29.17 15.40 17.98
CA GLY A 231 -29.94 14.26 17.51
C GLY A 231 -29.76 13.95 16.02
N ILE A 232 -28.67 14.42 15.39
CA ILE A 232 -28.34 14.10 14.00
C ILE A 232 -27.90 12.64 13.91
N ARG A 233 -28.46 11.91 12.94
CA ARG A 233 -28.11 10.50 12.71
C ARG A 233 -27.78 10.22 11.25
N TRP A 234 -28.60 10.72 10.32
CA TRP A 234 -28.44 10.43 8.90
C TRP A 234 -29.26 11.38 8.02
N GLY A 235 -28.91 11.46 6.74
CA GLY A 235 -29.68 12.19 5.74
C GLY A 235 -29.43 13.70 5.76
N LEU A 236 -29.18 14.31 4.60
CA LEU A 236 -28.99 15.76 4.51
C LEU A 236 -30.29 16.52 4.85
N ASP A 237 -31.41 16.04 4.29
CA ASP A 237 -32.74 16.63 4.39
C ASP A 237 -33.83 15.60 4.09
N ASP A 238 -35.09 16.02 4.23
CA ASP A 238 -36.24 15.15 3.96
C ASP A 238 -36.39 14.78 2.47
N GLU A 239 -35.82 15.57 1.55
CA GLU A 239 -35.77 15.21 0.12
C GLU A 239 -34.85 14.01 -0.08
N ASN A 240 -33.67 14.01 0.55
CA ASN A 240 -32.75 12.87 0.55
C ASN A 240 -33.40 11.59 1.09
N ILE A 241 -34.18 11.70 2.17
CA ILE A 241 -34.91 10.57 2.74
C ILE A 241 -35.96 10.04 1.77
N ARG A 242 -36.71 10.94 1.10
CA ARG A 242 -37.73 10.57 0.11
C ARG A 242 -37.13 9.91 -1.14
N GLU A 243 -35.98 10.38 -1.63
CA GLU A 243 -35.24 9.73 -2.72
C GLU A 243 -34.83 8.29 -2.39
N LEU A 244 -34.54 8.02 -1.12
CA LEU A 244 -34.24 6.68 -0.60
C LEU A 244 -35.50 5.82 -0.39
N LYS A 245 -36.69 6.33 -0.74
CA LYS A 245 -38.01 5.68 -0.54
C LYS A 245 -38.30 5.34 0.93
N LEU A 246 -37.85 6.19 1.84
CA LEU A 246 -38.09 6.08 3.28
C LEU A 246 -39.08 7.17 3.73
N PRO A 247 -39.83 6.94 4.84
CA PRO A 247 -40.73 7.95 5.38
C PRO A 247 -39.94 9.14 5.92
N ALA A 248 -40.18 10.34 5.39
CA ALA A 248 -39.62 11.57 5.91
C ALA A 248 -40.29 11.93 7.24
N THR A 249 -39.51 11.94 8.32
CA THR A 249 -39.98 12.27 9.67
C THR A 249 -39.69 13.72 10.06
N GLY A 250 -38.92 14.46 9.26
CA GLY A 250 -38.48 15.82 9.60
C GLY A 250 -37.48 15.91 10.76
N GLN A 251 -37.04 14.76 11.28
CA GLN A 251 -36.17 14.66 12.46
C GLN A 251 -34.94 13.79 12.15
N HIS A 252 -33.89 13.97 12.94
CA HIS A 252 -32.63 13.23 12.86
C HIS A 252 -31.79 13.42 11.58
N THR A 253 -32.18 14.38 10.73
CA THR A 253 -31.40 14.84 9.58
C THR A 253 -30.36 15.88 9.97
N TRP A 254 -29.36 16.08 9.11
CA TRP A 254 -28.40 17.17 9.25
C TRP A 254 -29.10 18.53 9.25
N GLN A 255 -30.08 18.74 8.37
CA GLN A 255 -30.86 19.98 8.36
C GLN A 255 -31.62 20.19 9.68
N PHE A 256 -32.19 19.14 10.27
CA PHE A 256 -32.88 19.22 11.55
C PHE A 256 -31.93 19.65 12.67
N GLY A 257 -30.82 18.93 12.86
CA GLY A 257 -29.87 19.25 13.94
C GLY A 257 -29.18 20.59 13.74
N LEU A 258 -28.83 20.96 12.50
CA LEU A 258 -28.30 22.28 12.18
C LEU A 258 -29.31 23.39 12.51
N THR A 259 -30.60 23.16 12.22
CA THR A 259 -31.66 24.12 12.59
C THR A 259 -31.75 24.27 14.11
N ARG A 260 -31.62 23.17 14.88
CA ARG A 260 -31.60 23.24 16.36
C ARG A 260 -30.41 24.03 16.89
N MET A 261 -29.22 23.81 16.33
CA MET A 261 -28.00 24.53 16.73
C MET A 261 -28.10 26.03 16.41
N LEU A 262 -28.51 26.37 15.18
CA LEU A 262 -28.71 27.77 14.77
C LEU A 262 -29.84 28.46 15.56
N LEU A 263 -30.88 27.71 15.92
CA LEU A 263 -31.95 28.22 16.77
C LEU A 263 -31.47 28.46 18.20
N GLY A 264 -30.62 27.59 18.75
CA GLY A 264 -29.98 27.77 20.07
C GLY A 264 -29.03 28.96 20.15
N TYR A 265 -28.52 29.42 19.01
CA TYR A 265 -27.81 30.70 18.95
C TYR A 265 -28.75 31.90 19.12
N ALA A 266 -29.97 31.83 18.56
CA ALA A 266 -30.92 32.94 18.54
C ALA A 266 -31.90 32.96 19.72
N MET A 267 -32.21 31.80 20.30
CA MET A 267 -33.24 31.62 21.33
C MET A 267 -32.83 30.51 22.30
N ASP A 268 -33.05 30.75 23.59
CA ASP A 268 -32.88 29.77 24.67
C ASP A 268 -34.01 28.71 24.62
N SER A 269 -33.69 27.43 24.85
CA SER A 269 -34.66 26.34 24.93
C SER A 269 -35.80 26.58 25.93
N ARG A 270 -35.57 27.42 26.95
CA ARG A 270 -36.63 27.87 27.89
C ARG A 270 -37.74 28.66 27.22
N GLY A 271 -37.48 29.25 26.05
CA GLY A 271 -38.45 29.97 25.23
C GLY A 271 -39.47 29.06 24.54
N GLY A 272 -39.32 27.74 24.63
CA GLY A 272 -40.17 26.76 23.97
C GLY A 272 -39.66 26.36 22.58
N ASP A 273 -40.47 25.62 21.84
CA ASP A 273 -40.13 25.20 20.49
C ASP A 273 -40.48 26.28 19.45
N TRP A 274 -39.67 26.35 18.40
CA TRP A 274 -40.00 27.14 17.21
C TRP A 274 -40.37 26.21 16.07
N ARG A 275 -41.63 26.27 15.63
CA ARG A 275 -42.18 25.42 14.55
C ARG A 275 -41.97 23.92 14.81
N GLY A 276 -42.14 23.45 16.05
CA GLY A 276 -41.95 22.04 16.41
C GLY A 276 -40.49 21.64 16.64
N ILE A 277 -39.54 22.58 16.59
CA ILE A 277 -38.11 22.34 16.77
C ILE A 277 -37.62 23.05 18.03
N LEU A 278 -37.10 22.27 18.98
CA LEU A 278 -36.53 22.81 20.22
C LEU A 278 -35.08 23.28 20.00
N PRO A 279 -34.70 24.49 20.45
CA PRO A 279 -33.32 24.98 20.40
C PRO A 279 -32.32 24.04 21.09
N TYR A 280 -31.06 24.13 20.70
CA TYR A 280 -29.94 23.42 21.34
C TYR A 280 -28.95 24.43 21.92
N ASP A 281 -28.93 24.57 23.24
CA ASP A 281 -28.31 25.72 23.92
C ASP A 281 -26.78 25.63 24.01
N GLU A 282 -26.18 24.45 23.86
CA GLU A 282 -24.72 24.29 23.96
C GLU A 282 -23.96 24.93 22.78
N SER A 283 -24.67 25.29 21.71
CA SER A 283 -24.10 26.05 20.58
C SER A 283 -24.29 27.58 20.71
N SER A 284 -24.61 28.10 21.90
CA SER A 284 -24.69 29.55 22.15
C SER A 284 -23.31 30.20 22.34
N GLY A 285 -23.22 31.51 22.14
CA GLY A 285 -22.01 32.31 22.40
C GLY A 285 -21.01 32.36 21.24
N LEU A 286 -19.73 32.55 21.55
CA LEU A 286 -18.67 32.71 20.53
C LEU A 286 -18.43 31.40 19.73
N ILE A 287 -18.74 30.26 20.32
CA ILE A 287 -18.59 28.93 19.69
C ILE A 287 -19.64 28.72 18.58
N ALA A 288 -20.69 29.55 18.50
CA ALA A 288 -21.70 29.48 17.45
C ALA A 288 -21.14 29.66 16.02
N GLU A 289 -19.99 30.32 15.87
CA GLU A 289 -19.27 30.43 14.59
C GLU A 289 -18.98 29.04 13.99
N LEU A 290 -18.68 28.05 14.84
CA LEU A 290 -18.43 26.67 14.44
C LEU A 290 -19.65 26.00 13.80
N VAL A 291 -20.87 26.37 14.21
CA VAL A 291 -22.11 25.92 13.56
C VAL A 291 -22.18 26.46 12.12
N GLY A 292 -21.67 27.68 11.89
CA GLY A 292 -21.55 28.28 10.56
C GLY A 292 -20.58 27.50 9.66
N HIS A 293 -19.42 27.13 10.18
CA HIS A 293 -18.46 26.29 9.45
C HIS A 293 -19.03 24.91 9.10
N LEU A 294 -19.75 24.28 10.03
CA LEU A 294 -20.46 23.03 9.75
C LEU A 294 -21.56 23.22 8.69
N ALA A 295 -22.32 24.32 8.76
CA ALA A 295 -23.34 24.65 7.77
C ALA A 295 -22.75 24.80 6.37
N GLU A 296 -21.60 25.45 6.24
CA GLU A 296 -20.89 25.63 4.98
C GLU A 296 -20.43 24.29 4.39
N LEU A 297 -19.86 23.40 5.21
CA LEU A 297 -19.52 22.04 4.80
C LEU A 297 -20.74 21.29 4.26
N LEU A 298 -21.85 21.30 5.00
CA LEU A 298 -23.07 20.58 4.61
C LEU A 298 -23.71 21.15 3.34
N ALA A 299 -23.67 22.48 3.17
CA ALA A 299 -24.10 23.14 1.95
C ALA A 299 -23.24 22.71 0.74
N GLN A 300 -21.93 22.61 0.93
CA GLN A 300 -21.00 22.18 -0.12
C GLN A 300 -21.19 20.70 -0.48
N LEU A 301 -21.41 19.83 0.51
CA LEU A 301 -21.75 18.42 0.31
C LEU A 301 -23.07 18.25 -0.47
N ARG A 302 -24.10 19.03 -0.13
CA ARG A 302 -25.39 19.04 -0.83
C ARG A 302 -25.22 19.47 -2.28
N ARG A 303 -24.52 20.58 -2.53
CA ARG A 303 -24.24 21.08 -3.88
C ARG A 303 -23.55 20.03 -4.74
N TRP A 304 -22.51 19.37 -4.20
CA TRP A 304 -21.76 18.38 -4.96
C TRP A 304 -22.52 17.09 -5.18
N ARG A 305 -23.37 16.66 -4.23
CA ARG A 305 -24.32 15.57 -4.45
C ARG A 305 -25.18 15.83 -5.69
N ASP A 306 -25.78 17.01 -5.80
CA ASP A 306 -26.66 17.36 -6.93
C ASP A 306 -25.91 17.43 -8.26
N ILE A 307 -24.68 17.95 -8.22
CA ILE A 307 -23.79 18.02 -9.39
C ILE A 307 -23.45 16.62 -9.90
N LEU A 308 -23.10 15.70 -8.99
CA LEU A 308 -22.64 14.34 -9.28
C LEU A 308 -23.79 13.36 -9.58
N ALA A 309 -25.01 13.63 -9.09
CA ALA A 309 -26.17 12.78 -9.32
C ALA A 309 -26.68 12.84 -10.78
N ARG A 310 -26.39 13.92 -11.50
CA ARG A 310 -26.86 14.09 -12.88
C ARG A 310 -25.91 13.40 -13.87
N PRO A 311 -26.44 12.60 -14.83
CA PRO A 311 -25.62 12.10 -15.94
C PRO A 311 -25.14 13.28 -16.79
N ARG A 312 -23.90 13.20 -17.27
CA ARG A 312 -23.21 14.25 -18.04
C ARG A 312 -22.45 13.64 -19.19
N MET A 313 -22.13 14.45 -20.19
CA MET A 313 -21.20 14.07 -21.25
C MET A 313 -19.78 13.95 -20.70
N LEU A 314 -18.90 13.20 -21.38
CA LEU A 314 -17.53 12.96 -20.93
C LEU A 314 -16.74 14.27 -20.72
N GLU A 315 -16.93 15.24 -21.60
CA GLU A 315 -16.27 16.55 -21.56
C GLU A 315 -16.65 17.37 -20.31
N ASP A 316 -17.89 17.25 -19.83
CA ASP A 316 -18.38 17.94 -18.64
C ASP A 316 -17.82 17.36 -17.34
N TRP A 317 -17.27 16.13 -17.37
CA TRP A 317 -16.60 15.50 -16.23
C TRP A 317 -15.18 16.04 -16.00
N LEU A 318 -14.52 16.54 -17.06
CA LEU A 318 -13.14 17.05 -16.98
C LEU A 318 -12.93 18.13 -15.88
N PRO A 319 -13.76 19.19 -15.78
CA PRO A 319 -13.58 20.19 -14.74
C PRO A 319 -14.02 19.71 -13.35
N CYS A 320 -14.87 18.69 -13.26
CA CYS A 320 -15.51 18.27 -12.00
C CYS A 320 -14.48 17.82 -10.96
N CYS A 321 -13.48 17.01 -11.34
CA CYS A 321 -12.45 16.55 -10.40
C CYS A 321 -11.67 17.72 -9.78
N ARG A 322 -11.22 18.68 -10.59
CA ARG A 322 -10.46 19.83 -10.10
C ARG A 322 -11.32 20.73 -9.21
N ALA A 323 -12.56 21.01 -9.63
CA ALA A 323 -13.48 21.82 -8.84
C ALA A 323 -13.79 21.17 -7.49
N LEU A 324 -14.03 19.85 -7.45
CA LEU A 324 -14.28 19.12 -6.20
C LEU A 324 -13.06 19.19 -5.27
N MET A 325 -11.84 19.05 -5.81
CA MET A 325 -10.62 19.22 -5.02
C MET A 325 -10.49 20.63 -4.43
N THR A 326 -10.68 21.68 -5.24
CA THR A 326 -10.59 23.07 -4.78
C THR A 326 -11.66 23.41 -3.74
N ASP A 327 -12.84 22.82 -3.87
CA ASP A 327 -13.96 23.11 -3.00
C ASP A 327 -13.83 22.48 -1.63
N PHE A 328 -13.29 21.25 -1.53
CA PHE A 328 -13.20 20.50 -0.28
C PHE A 328 -11.83 20.46 0.36
N PHE A 329 -10.74 20.72 -0.37
CA PHE A 329 -9.39 20.60 0.17
C PHE A 329 -8.64 21.93 0.08
N SER A 330 -8.00 22.33 1.18
CA SER A 330 -7.02 23.40 1.15
C SER A 330 -5.73 22.88 0.51
N ALA A 331 -5.20 23.63 -0.45
CA ALA A 331 -3.84 23.41 -0.92
C ALA A 331 -2.91 23.79 0.24
N ARG A 332 -2.29 22.80 0.89
CA ARG A 332 -1.26 23.06 1.89
C ARG A 332 -0.19 23.98 1.26
N ARG A 333 0.11 25.09 1.92
CA ARG A 333 1.38 25.79 1.71
C ARG A 333 2.52 24.99 2.33
#